data_AF-A0A151ELF9-F1
#
_entry.id   AF-A0A151ELF9-F1
#
_cell.length_a   1.000
_cell.length_b   1.000
_cell.length_c   1.000
_cell.angle_alpha   90.00
_cell.angle_beta   90.00
_cell.angle_gamma   90.00
#
_symmetry.space_group_name_H-M   'P 1'
#
loop_
_entity.id
_entity.type
_entity.pdbx_description
1 polymer ?
#
loop_
_entity_poly.entity_id
_entity_poly.type
_entity_poly.pdbx_seq_one_letter_code
_entity_poly.pdbx_strand_id
1 'polypeptide(L)'
;MKKQEIVRVIKDPEQLELFKNPNYSRILSILRKGELNIKEIHKLFNKDYEDKKTLSTIYRYMEKLLENDLVFVSREERKKRHLIESYYQRTALFFTFKDKRSEKNVVNTVSQLLQQMYSLDEEKGRELTELIQQYSKNVHQCDKDFYEKHGEKILSLEKQYGFEVVREAVKTVDELLYFKRNPELLEKILKILEG
;
A
#
# COMPACT_ATOMS: atom_id res chain seq x y z
N MET A 1 -25.36 -0.53 -5.58
CA MET A 1 -24.26 -1.46 -5.21
C MET A 1 -22.98 -0.67 -5.09
N LYS A 2 -22.17 -0.94 -4.06
CA LYS A 2 -20.84 -0.32 -3.90
C LYS A 2 -19.93 -0.81 -5.03
N LYS A 3 -19.11 0.08 -5.59
CA LYS A 3 -18.14 -0.26 -6.64
C LYS A 3 -16.74 -0.22 -6.05
N GLN A 4 -15.88 -1.13 -6.50
CA GLN A 4 -14.48 -1.13 -6.12
C GLN A 4 -13.77 0.11 -6.70
N GLU A 5 -13.07 0.85 -5.84
CA GLU A 5 -12.19 1.96 -6.20
C GLU A 5 -10.87 1.44 -6.77
N ILE A 6 -10.15 2.27 -7.55
CA ILE A 6 -8.80 1.90 -7.99
C ILE A 6 -7.84 1.93 -6.79
N VAL A 7 -7.83 3.01 -6.03
CA VAL A 7 -6.90 3.19 -4.92
C VAL A 7 -7.58 3.89 -3.75
N ARG A 8 -7.27 3.45 -2.54
CA ARG A 8 -7.74 4.05 -1.29
C ARG A 8 -6.59 4.22 -0.31
N VAL A 9 -6.42 5.45 0.16
CA VAL A 9 -5.46 5.78 1.21
C VAL A 9 -6.08 5.46 2.57
N ILE A 10 -5.47 4.53 3.31
CA ILE A 10 -5.89 4.14 4.64
C ILE A 10 -5.29 5.11 5.65
N LYS A 11 -6.18 5.77 6.41
CA LYS A 11 -5.82 6.75 7.46
C LYS A 11 -6.34 6.35 8.83
N ASP A 12 -7.38 5.52 8.88
CA ASP A 12 -8.01 5.08 10.11
C ASP A 12 -7.06 4.14 10.90
N PRO A 13 -6.73 4.45 12.16
CA PRO A 13 -5.89 3.59 12.99
C PRO A 13 -6.40 2.15 13.12
N GLU A 14 -7.71 1.92 13.21
CA GLU A 14 -8.28 0.58 13.33
C GLU A 14 -8.04 -0.21 12.04
N GLN A 15 -8.28 0.41 10.88
CA GLN A 15 -7.95 -0.20 9.59
C GLN A 15 -6.45 -0.51 9.48
N LEU A 16 -5.57 0.40 9.94
CA LEU A 16 -4.12 0.18 9.94
C LEU A 16 -3.72 -1.04 10.79
N GLU A 17 -4.33 -1.23 11.96
CA GLU A 17 -4.09 -2.41 12.80
C GLU A 17 -4.53 -3.71 12.11
N LEU A 18 -5.63 -3.69 11.36
CA LEU A 18 -6.04 -4.84 10.55
C LEU A 18 -4.99 -5.19 9.49
N PHE A 19 -4.39 -4.21 8.81
CA PHE A 19 -3.32 -4.48 7.84
C PHE A 19 -2.04 -5.02 8.47
N LYS A 20 -1.71 -4.63 9.72
CA LYS A 20 -0.56 -5.16 10.45
C LYS A 20 -0.75 -6.62 10.87
N ASN A 21 -2.00 -7.04 11.06
CA ASN A 21 -2.29 -8.41 11.44
C ASN A 21 -2.22 -9.34 10.20
N PRO A 22 -1.40 -10.40 10.26
CA PRO A 22 -1.12 -11.25 9.10
C PRO A 22 -2.35 -11.99 8.58
N ASN A 23 -3.34 -12.29 9.44
CA ASN A 23 -4.54 -13.02 9.00
C ASN A 23 -5.44 -12.13 8.14
N TYR A 24 -5.71 -10.89 8.57
CA TYR A 24 -6.52 -9.95 7.80
C TYR A 24 -5.81 -9.54 6.51
N SER A 25 -4.51 -9.23 6.59
CA SER A 25 -3.68 -8.90 5.43
C SER A 25 -3.67 -10.03 4.38
N ARG A 26 -3.61 -11.29 4.83
CA ARG A 26 -3.71 -12.46 3.94
C ARG A 26 -5.07 -12.56 3.24
N ILE A 27 -6.18 -12.32 3.94
CA ILE A 27 -7.52 -12.31 3.32
C ILE A 27 -7.60 -11.21 2.25
N LEU A 28 -7.13 -10.00 2.56
CA LEU A 28 -7.10 -8.90 1.61
C LEU A 28 -6.19 -9.23 0.41
N SER A 29 -5.08 -9.94 0.63
CA SER A 29 -4.22 -10.43 -0.46
C SER A 29 -4.96 -11.43 -1.36
N ILE A 30 -5.71 -12.36 -0.79
CA ILE A 30 -6.50 -13.34 -1.54
C ILE A 30 -7.56 -12.65 -2.40
N LEU A 31 -8.27 -11.67 -1.83
CA LEU A 31 -9.30 -10.90 -2.51
C LEU A 31 -8.75 -9.89 -3.54
N ARG A 32 -7.42 -9.80 -3.73
CA ARG A 32 -6.85 -9.06 -4.89
C ARG A 32 -7.17 -9.72 -6.22
N LYS A 33 -7.38 -11.04 -6.22
CA LYS A 33 -7.60 -11.84 -7.44
C LYS A 33 -9.01 -11.66 -8.02
N GLY A 34 -9.91 -11.05 -7.27
CA GLY A 34 -11.31 -10.87 -7.64
C GLY A 34 -12.23 -11.17 -6.46
N GLU A 35 -13.52 -11.18 -6.75
CA GLU A 35 -14.53 -11.54 -5.76
C GLU A 35 -14.53 -13.05 -5.46
N LEU A 36 -14.74 -13.41 -4.20
CA LEU A 36 -14.76 -14.80 -3.73
C LEU A 36 -15.82 -15.00 -2.66
N ASN A 37 -16.40 -16.19 -2.59
CA ASN A 37 -17.26 -16.57 -1.46
C ASN A 37 -16.41 -17.01 -0.25
N ILE A 38 -17.05 -17.12 0.90
CA ILE A 38 -16.38 -17.46 2.16
C ILE A 38 -15.64 -18.82 2.14
N LYS A 39 -16.16 -19.81 1.40
CA LYS A 39 -15.57 -21.15 1.31
C LYS A 39 -14.30 -21.13 0.45
N GLU A 40 -14.32 -20.37 -0.63
CA GLU A 40 -13.16 -20.14 -1.49
C GLU A 40 -12.06 -19.39 -0.73
N ILE A 41 -12.43 -18.33 0.00
CA ILE A 41 -11.51 -17.59 0.87
C ILE A 41 -10.89 -18.54 1.90
N HIS A 42 -11.69 -19.34 2.60
CA HIS A 42 -11.20 -20.31 3.59
C HIS A 42 -10.23 -21.34 2.99
N LYS A 43 -10.56 -21.89 1.82
CA LYS A 43 -9.69 -22.83 1.10
C LYS A 43 -8.35 -22.19 0.71
N LEU A 44 -8.38 -20.99 0.12
CA LEU A 44 -7.17 -20.28 -0.30
C LEU A 44 -6.34 -19.80 0.88
N PHE A 45 -6.99 -19.33 1.95
CA PHE A 45 -6.35 -18.92 3.18
C PHE A 45 -5.48 -20.05 3.73
N ASN A 46 -6.07 -21.24 3.82
CA ASN A 46 -5.41 -22.39 4.41
C ASN A 46 -4.41 -23.09 3.49
N LYS A 47 -4.42 -22.88 2.16
CA LYS A 47 -3.60 -23.67 1.21
C LYS A 47 -2.13 -23.82 1.65
N ASP A 48 -1.49 -22.69 1.97
CA ASP A 48 -0.07 -22.60 2.31
C ASP A 48 0.14 -21.87 3.66
N TYR A 49 -0.69 -22.22 4.66
CA TYR A 49 -0.64 -21.59 5.99
C TYR A 49 -0.54 -22.66 7.06
N GLU A 50 0.48 -22.54 7.91
CA GLU A 50 0.80 -23.52 8.96
C GLU A 50 -0.31 -23.58 10.01
N ASP A 51 -0.78 -22.42 10.46
CA ASP A 51 -1.85 -22.27 11.46
C ASP A 51 -3.24 -22.21 10.79
N LYS A 52 -3.73 -23.37 10.35
CA LYS A 52 -5.00 -23.52 9.63
C LYS A 52 -6.16 -22.92 10.44
N LYS A 53 -6.99 -22.12 9.78
CA LYS A 53 -8.17 -21.50 10.39
C LYS A 53 -9.45 -22.24 10.06
N THR A 54 -10.37 -22.29 11.02
CA THR A 54 -11.72 -22.82 10.81
C THR A 54 -12.54 -21.86 9.95
N LEU A 55 -13.61 -22.38 9.33
CA LEU A 55 -14.52 -21.54 8.56
C LEU A 55 -15.16 -20.44 9.43
N SER A 56 -15.53 -20.76 10.68
CA SER A 56 -16.05 -19.78 11.65
C SER A 56 -15.07 -18.65 11.94
N THR A 57 -13.77 -18.95 12.00
CA THR A 57 -12.74 -17.93 12.21
C THR A 57 -12.63 -17.00 10.99
N ILE A 58 -12.70 -17.55 9.77
CA ILE A 58 -12.70 -16.74 8.54
C ILE A 58 -13.94 -15.86 8.46
N TYR A 59 -15.12 -16.35 8.86
CA TYR A 59 -16.32 -15.51 8.96
C TYR A 59 -16.11 -14.31 9.86
N ARG A 60 -15.58 -14.51 11.08
CA ARG A 60 -15.27 -13.42 12.01
C ARG A 60 -14.28 -12.41 11.41
N TYR A 61 -13.27 -12.89 10.68
CA TYR A 61 -12.34 -11.98 10.02
C TYR A 61 -13.02 -11.16 8.92
N MET A 62 -13.87 -11.79 8.11
CA MET A 62 -14.63 -11.10 7.05
C MET A 62 -15.61 -10.08 7.61
N GLU A 63 -16.31 -10.40 8.69
CA GLU A 63 -17.20 -9.48 9.41
C GLU A 63 -16.44 -8.23 9.85
N LYS A 64 -15.28 -8.39 10.49
CA LYS A 64 -14.46 -7.26 10.91
C LYS A 64 -13.98 -6.40 9.73
N LEU A 65 -13.63 -7.04 8.61
CA LEU A 65 -13.24 -6.33 7.38
C LEU A 65 -14.42 -5.57 6.74
N LEU A 66 -15.65 -6.10 6.83
CA LEU A 66 -16.87 -5.44 6.36
C LEU A 66 -17.20 -4.23 7.25
N GLU A 67 -17.16 -4.40 8.57
CA GLU A 67 -17.36 -3.33 9.55
C GLU A 67 -16.39 -2.17 9.33
N ASN A 68 -15.14 -2.50 8.98
CA ASN A 68 -14.07 -1.52 8.73
C ASN A 68 -14.03 -1.04 7.27
N ASP A 69 -15.02 -1.38 6.45
CA ASP A 69 -15.12 -0.92 5.06
C ASP A 69 -13.93 -1.27 4.15
N LEU A 70 -13.23 -2.37 4.43
CA LEU A 70 -12.12 -2.87 3.63
C LEU A 70 -12.57 -3.85 2.55
N VAL A 71 -13.73 -4.46 2.74
CA VAL A 71 -14.41 -5.33 1.79
C VAL A 71 -15.90 -5.01 1.74
N PHE A 72 -16.58 -5.46 0.69
CA PHE A 72 -18.03 -5.35 0.55
C PHE A 72 -18.59 -6.62 -0.12
N VAL A 73 -19.89 -6.86 0.04
CA VAL A 73 -20.59 -7.92 -0.70
C VAL A 73 -20.81 -7.44 -2.14
N SER A 74 -20.12 -8.05 -3.10
CA SER A 74 -20.18 -7.68 -4.51
C SER A 74 -21.43 -8.25 -5.19
N ARG A 75 -21.83 -9.47 -4.82
CA ARG A 75 -23.07 -10.10 -5.27
C ARG A 75 -23.55 -11.16 -4.28
N GLU A 76 -24.79 -11.55 -4.43
CA GLU A 76 -25.37 -12.70 -3.75
C GLU A 76 -25.90 -13.69 -4.79
N GLU A 77 -25.60 -14.97 -4.60
CA GLU A 77 -26.06 -16.04 -5.47
C GLU A 77 -27.00 -16.98 -4.70
N ARG A 78 -28.19 -17.21 -5.24
CA ARG A 78 -29.12 -18.21 -4.69
C ARG A 78 -28.71 -19.60 -5.16
N LYS A 79 -28.19 -20.41 -4.23
CA LYS A 79 -27.94 -21.83 -4.47
C LYS A 79 -29.20 -22.66 -4.22
N LYS A 80 -29.16 -23.94 -4.60
CA LYS A 80 -30.25 -24.91 -4.40
C LYS A 80 -30.70 -24.91 -2.92
N ARG A 81 -32.02 -25.00 -2.71
CA ARG A 81 -32.68 -25.08 -1.37
C ARG A 81 -32.51 -23.84 -0.49
N HIS A 82 -32.75 -22.64 -1.04
CA HIS A 82 -32.81 -21.36 -0.30
C HIS A 82 -31.49 -20.88 0.34
N LEU A 83 -30.35 -21.52 0.08
CA LEU A 83 -29.06 -21.04 0.57
C LEU A 83 -28.60 -19.85 -0.28
N ILE A 84 -28.49 -18.67 0.33
CA ILE A 84 -27.89 -17.48 -0.30
C ILE A 84 -26.39 -17.50 0.02
N GLU A 85 -25.56 -17.40 -1.00
CA GLU A 85 -24.10 -17.30 -0.86
C GLU A 85 -23.64 -15.91 -1.29
N SER A 86 -22.99 -15.19 -0.38
CA SER A 86 -22.42 -13.88 -0.64
C SER A 86 -21.00 -14.00 -1.20
N TYR A 87 -20.71 -13.20 -2.22
CA TYR A 87 -19.37 -12.99 -2.76
C TYR A 87 -18.83 -11.67 -2.25
N TYR A 88 -17.56 -11.67 -1.83
CA TYR A 88 -16.91 -10.52 -1.22
C TYR A 88 -15.81 -10.02 -2.13
N GLN A 89 -15.63 -8.70 -2.17
CA GLN A 89 -14.58 -8.02 -2.91
C GLN A 89 -13.99 -6.90 -2.06
N ARG A 90 -12.72 -6.55 -2.27
CA ARG A 90 -12.10 -5.39 -1.63
C ARG A 90 -12.75 -4.09 -2.08
N THR A 91 -12.86 -3.12 -1.18
CA THR A 91 -13.37 -1.78 -1.53
C THR A 91 -12.44 -1.01 -2.47
N ALA A 92 -11.14 -1.34 -2.53
CA ALA A 92 -10.21 -0.80 -3.52
C ALA A 92 -9.26 -1.87 -4.09
N LEU A 93 -8.76 -1.67 -5.32
CA LEU A 93 -7.72 -2.50 -5.93
C LEU A 93 -6.38 -2.30 -5.23
N PHE A 94 -6.04 -1.07 -4.89
CA PHE A 94 -4.84 -0.70 -4.14
C PHE A 94 -5.22 -0.06 -2.81
N PHE A 95 -4.62 -0.54 -1.73
CA PHE A 95 -4.64 0.16 -0.45
C PHE A 95 -3.25 0.74 -0.23
N THR A 96 -3.20 2.04 -0.03
CA THR A 96 -1.95 2.76 0.26
C THR A 96 -2.00 3.32 1.67
N PHE A 97 -0.83 3.60 2.22
CA PHE A 97 -0.66 4.05 3.59
C PHE A 97 0.17 5.32 3.58
N LYS A 98 0.05 6.12 4.63
CA LYS A 98 0.98 7.25 4.80
C LYS A 98 2.40 6.70 4.95
N ASP A 99 3.29 7.13 4.07
CA ASP A 99 4.69 6.69 4.11
C ASP A 99 5.40 7.29 5.33
N LYS A 100 6.04 6.42 6.12
CA LYS A 100 6.87 6.82 7.25
C LYS A 100 8.09 7.62 6.83
N ARG A 101 8.54 7.51 5.57
CA ARG A 101 9.63 8.32 5.01
C ARG A 101 9.39 9.82 5.14
N SER A 102 8.12 10.25 5.13
CA SER A 102 7.68 11.64 5.37
C SER A 102 7.68 12.08 6.83
N GLU A 103 7.90 11.16 7.77
CA GLU A 103 7.96 11.50 9.18
C GLU A 103 9.23 12.30 9.49
N LYS A 104 9.07 13.34 10.33
CA LYS A 104 10.16 14.25 10.71
C LYS A 104 11.40 13.49 11.22
N ASN A 105 11.20 12.44 12.00
CA ASN A 105 12.32 11.65 12.54
C ASN A 105 13.09 10.94 11.42
N VAL A 106 12.41 10.36 10.43
CA VAL A 106 13.08 9.70 9.30
C VAL A 106 13.83 10.73 8.45
N VAL A 107 13.20 11.85 8.12
CA VAL A 107 13.85 12.96 7.39
C VAL A 107 15.11 13.44 8.11
N ASN A 108 15.02 13.65 9.42
CA ASN A 108 16.16 14.08 10.24
C ASN A 108 17.27 13.03 10.25
N THR A 109 16.94 11.74 10.42
CA THR A 109 17.93 10.66 10.40
C THR A 109 18.62 10.54 9.04
N VAL A 110 17.88 10.61 7.93
CA VAL A 110 18.47 10.60 6.58
C VAL A 110 19.43 11.77 6.39
N SER A 111 19.01 12.97 6.80
CA SER A 111 19.83 14.18 6.67
C SER A 111 21.11 14.10 7.50
N GLN A 112 21.01 13.61 8.75
CA GLN A 112 22.19 13.40 9.62
C GLN A 112 23.15 12.35 9.06
N LEU A 113 22.63 11.24 8.51
CA LEU A 113 23.47 10.22 7.88
C LEU A 113 24.24 10.80 6.69
N LEU A 114 23.57 11.56 5.81
CA LEU A 114 24.22 12.21 4.67
C LEU A 114 25.25 13.26 5.10
N GLN A 115 24.93 14.08 6.11
CA GLN A 115 25.89 15.04 6.68
C GLN A 115 27.17 14.34 7.17
N GLN A 116 27.03 13.22 7.87
CA GLN A 116 28.18 12.44 8.36
C GLN A 116 28.96 11.78 7.23
N MET A 117 28.28 11.19 6.24
CA MET A 117 28.91 10.51 5.11
C MET A 117 29.73 11.47 4.24
N TYR A 118 29.26 12.70 4.07
CA TYR A 118 29.88 13.72 3.20
C TYR A 118 30.63 14.80 3.97
N SER A 119 30.75 14.69 5.30
CA SER A 119 31.44 15.65 6.17
C SER A 119 30.98 17.10 5.96
N LEU A 120 29.66 17.29 5.83
CA LEU A 120 29.06 18.60 5.57
C LEU A 120 29.18 19.51 6.80
N ASP A 121 29.40 20.81 6.57
CA ASP A 121 29.30 21.82 7.62
C ASP A 121 27.84 22.04 8.06
N GLU A 122 27.65 22.82 9.13
CA GLU A 122 26.34 23.09 9.71
C GLU A 122 25.39 23.85 8.77
N GLU A 123 25.92 24.67 7.86
CA GLU A 123 25.11 25.44 6.91
C GLU A 123 24.58 24.52 5.82
N LYS A 124 25.47 23.78 5.14
CA LYS A 124 25.13 22.77 4.14
C LYS A 124 24.26 21.66 4.71
N GLY A 125 24.49 21.27 5.96
CA GLY A 125 23.66 20.29 6.64
C GLY A 125 22.22 20.76 6.87
N ARG A 126 22.03 22.04 7.24
CA ARG A 126 20.69 22.65 7.35
C ARG A 126 20.01 22.72 5.99
N GLU A 127 20.70 23.20 4.97
CA GLU A 127 20.16 23.28 3.61
C GLU A 127 19.73 21.89 3.09
N LEU A 128 20.58 20.87 3.27
CA LEU A 128 20.24 19.49 2.91
C LEU A 128 18.98 19.00 3.62
N THR A 129 18.83 19.31 4.91
CA THR A 129 17.66 18.89 5.69
C THR A 129 16.37 19.48 5.13
N GLU A 130 16.40 20.75 4.71
CA GLU A 130 15.25 21.42 4.09
C GLU A 130 14.89 20.78 2.75
N LEU A 131 15.88 20.46 1.91
CA LEU A 131 15.67 19.80 0.62
C LEU A 131 15.12 18.38 0.78
N ILE A 132 15.66 17.58 1.70
CA ILE A 132 15.13 16.23 2.01
C ILE A 132 13.71 16.33 2.57
N GLN A 133 13.41 17.35 3.39
CA GLN A 133 12.06 17.56 3.89
C GLN A 133 11.08 17.94 2.77
N GLN A 134 11.50 18.78 1.83
CA GLN A 134 10.72 19.13 0.64
C GLN A 134 10.46 17.90 -0.24
N TYR A 135 11.51 17.13 -0.55
CA TYR A 135 11.41 15.86 -1.27
C TYR A 135 10.41 14.93 -0.59
N SER A 136 10.60 14.68 0.70
CA SER A 136 9.83 13.68 1.43
C SER A 136 8.35 14.07 1.60
N LYS A 137 8.04 15.36 1.71
CA LYS A 137 6.64 15.83 1.71
C LYS A 137 5.97 15.60 0.35
N ASN A 138 6.68 15.89 -0.74
CA ASN A 138 6.07 15.98 -2.07
C ASN A 138 6.10 14.67 -2.85
N VAL A 139 7.14 13.85 -2.70
CA VAL A 139 7.26 12.55 -3.39
C VAL A 139 6.14 11.61 -2.96
N HIS A 140 5.76 11.65 -1.68
CA HIS A 140 4.72 10.79 -1.11
C HIS A 140 3.31 11.38 -1.24
N GLN A 141 3.16 12.54 -1.88
CA GLN A 141 1.87 13.15 -2.14
C GLN A 141 1.21 12.60 -3.43
N CYS A 142 1.83 11.62 -4.11
CA CYS A 142 1.41 11.17 -5.44
C CYS A 142 1.11 9.65 -5.58
N ASP A 143 0.67 8.97 -4.53
CA ASP A 143 0.22 7.57 -4.69
C ASP A 143 -1.07 7.49 -5.52
N LYS A 144 -2.07 8.32 -5.20
CA LYS A 144 -3.42 8.17 -5.76
C LYS A 144 -3.43 8.33 -7.29
N ASP A 145 -2.94 9.45 -7.79
CA ASP A 145 -2.96 9.75 -9.23
C ASP A 145 -2.13 8.76 -10.04
N PHE A 146 -1.02 8.27 -9.48
CA PHE A 146 -0.20 7.26 -10.13
C PHE A 146 -0.96 5.93 -10.28
N TYR A 147 -1.56 5.43 -9.18
CA TYR A 147 -2.36 4.21 -9.24
C TYR A 147 -3.63 4.38 -10.09
N GLU A 148 -4.27 5.56 -10.08
CA GLU A 148 -5.42 5.84 -10.95
C GLU A 148 -5.03 5.84 -12.43
N LYS A 149 -3.90 6.45 -12.79
CA LYS A 149 -3.44 6.54 -14.17
C LYS A 149 -2.83 5.25 -14.71
N HIS A 150 -2.19 4.47 -13.85
CA HIS A 150 -1.38 3.31 -14.25
C HIS A 150 -1.88 1.98 -13.69
N GLY A 151 -3.01 1.97 -12.98
CA GLY A 151 -3.53 0.81 -12.24
C GLY A 151 -3.63 -0.47 -13.07
N GLU A 152 -4.10 -0.41 -14.32
CA GLU A 152 -4.20 -1.59 -15.19
C GLU A 152 -2.83 -2.20 -15.49
N LYS A 153 -1.81 -1.36 -15.76
CA LYS A 153 -0.44 -1.82 -15.99
C LYS A 153 0.15 -2.43 -14.72
N ILE A 154 -0.08 -1.79 -13.57
CA ILE A 154 0.35 -2.29 -12.26
C ILE A 154 -0.28 -3.67 -12.00
N LEU A 155 -1.57 -3.84 -12.26
CA LEU A 155 -2.26 -5.13 -12.11
C LEU A 155 -1.71 -6.20 -13.05
N SER A 156 -1.38 -5.86 -14.30
CA SER A 156 -0.76 -6.83 -15.22
C SER A 156 0.61 -7.30 -14.72
N LEU A 157 1.42 -6.38 -14.18
CA LEU A 157 2.72 -6.70 -13.61
C LEU A 157 2.56 -7.50 -12.31
N GLU A 158 1.57 -7.18 -11.48
CA GLU A 158 1.32 -7.88 -10.22
C GLU A 158 0.97 -9.36 -10.47
N LYS A 159 0.21 -9.65 -11.53
CA LYS A 159 -0.08 -11.03 -11.94
C LYS A 159 1.19 -11.80 -12.35
N GLN A 160 2.18 -11.11 -12.91
CA GLN A 160 3.41 -11.71 -13.42
C GLN A 160 4.48 -11.87 -12.33
N TYR A 161 4.69 -10.84 -11.51
CA TYR A 161 5.82 -10.74 -10.59
C TYR A 161 5.43 -10.78 -9.11
N GLY A 162 4.13 -10.75 -8.80
CA GLY A 162 3.62 -10.69 -7.44
C GLY A 162 3.56 -9.27 -6.87
N PHE A 163 2.69 -9.08 -5.88
CA PHE A 163 2.38 -7.76 -5.34
C PHE A 163 3.56 -7.06 -4.68
N GLU A 164 4.31 -7.75 -3.80
CA GLU A 164 5.37 -7.10 -3.03
C GLU A 164 6.46 -6.53 -3.95
N VAL A 165 6.84 -7.29 -4.98
CA VAL A 165 7.81 -6.86 -5.99
C VAL A 165 7.31 -5.64 -6.75
N VAL A 166 6.05 -5.70 -7.24
CA VAL A 166 5.46 -4.60 -8.00
C VAL A 166 5.26 -3.35 -7.14
N ARG A 167 4.89 -3.50 -5.87
CA ARG A 167 4.75 -2.38 -4.94
C ARG A 167 6.08 -1.64 -4.77
N GLU A 168 7.19 -2.35 -4.58
CA GLU A 168 8.49 -1.69 -4.47
C GLU A 168 8.93 -1.07 -5.80
N ALA A 169 8.66 -1.72 -6.94
CA ALA A 169 8.94 -1.16 -8.25
C ALA A 169 8.13 0.14 -8.51
N VAL A 170 6.86 0.19 -8.10
CA VAL A 170 6.02 1.39 -8.22
C VAL A 170 6.63 2.55 -7.43
N LYS A 171 7.09 2.32 -6.20
CA LYS A 171 7.77 3.37 -5.41
C LYS A 171 8.99 3.91 -6.14
N THR A 172 9.85 3.04 -6.68
CA THR A 172 11.04 3.48 -7.43
C THR A 172 10.66 4.30 -8.67
N VAL A 173 9.66 3.85 -9.44
CA VAL A 173 9.21 4.59 -10.63
C VAL A 173 8.62 5.96 -10.25
N ASP A 174 7.85 6.03 -9.17
CA ASP A 174 7.28 7.28 -8.69
C ASP A 174 8.37 8.28 -8.26
N GLU A 175 9.38 7.83 -7.53
CA GLU A 175 10.55 8.64 -7.15
C GLU A 175 11.31 9.16 -8.39
N LEU A 176 11.54 8.31 -9.40
CA LEU A 176 12.19 8.72 -10.65
C LEU A 176 11.35 9.76 -11.42
N LEU A 177 10.03 9.59 -11.46
CA LEU A 177 9.13 10.55 -12.10
C LEU A 177 9.10 11.88 -11.35
N TYR A 178 9.18 11.85 -10.02
CA TYR A 178 9.27 13.05 -9.21
C TYR A 178 10.54 13.85 -9.54
N PHE A 179 11.70 13.21 -9.57
CA PHE A 179 12.95 13.90 -9.94
C PHE A 179 12.96 14.37 -11.39
N LYS A 180 12.35 13.61 -12.31
CA LYS A 180 12.14 14.07 -13.68
C LYS A 180 11.32 15.37 -13.76
N ARG A 181 10.35 15.55 -12.86
CA ARG A 181 9.52 16.77 -12.78
C ARG A 181 10.19 17.90 -11.98
N ASN A 182 11.13 17.57 -11.11
CA ASN A 182 11.81 18.50 -10.21
C ASN A 182 13.35 18.34 -10.31
N PRO A 183 13.95 18.50 -11.51
CA PRO A 183 15.39 18.26 -11.70
C PRO A 183 16.25 19.18 -10.82
N GLU A 184 15.82 20.43 -10.63
CA GLU A 184 16.56 21.40 -9.80
C GLU A 184 16.71 20.97 -8.34
N LEU A 185 15.75 20.23 -7.79
CA LEU A 185 15.84 19.72 -6.43
C LEU A 185 16.93 18.64 -6.32
N LEU A 186 17.00 17.74 -7.30
CA LEU A 186 18.05 16.73 -7.36
C LEU A 186 19.42 17.39 -7.56
N GLU A 187 19.53 18.36 -8.46
CA GLU A 187 20.77 19.10 -8.70
C GLU A 187 21.26 19.82 -7.44
N LYS A 188 20.39 20.46 -6.67
CA LYS A 188 20.75 21.11 -5.41
C LYS A 188 21.26 20.11 -4.38
N ILE A 189 20.56 18.98 -4.22
CA ILE A 189 21.00 17.92 -3.30
C ILE A 189 22.39 17.44 -3.71
N LEU A 190 22.61 17.12 -4.99
CA LEU A 190 23.90 16.63 -5.47
C LEU A 190 25.02 17.66 -5.26
N LYS A 191 24.78 18.95 -5.57
CA LYS A 191 25.76 20.01 -5.34
C LYS A 191 26.19 20.12 -3.88
N ILE A 192 25.25 20.01 -2.93
CA ILE A 192 25.58 20.03 -1.51
C ILE A 192 26.44 18.84 -1.12
N LEU A 193 26.14 17.65 -1.65
CA LEU A 193 26.88 16.43 -1.37
C LEU A 193 28.27 16.42 -2.03
N GLU A 194 28.45 17.08 -3.17
CA GLU A 194 29.73 17.15 -3.90
C GLU A 194 30.75 18.12 -3.26
N GLY A 195 30.29 19.03 -2.41
CA GLY A 195 31.16 20.01 -1.72
C GLY A 195 31.17 21.36 -2.43
#